data_AF-A0A366DK91-F1
#
_entry.id   AF-A0A366DK91-F1
#
_cell.length_a   1.000
_cell.length_b   1.000
_cell.length_c   1.000
_cell.angle_alpha   90.00
_cell.angle_beta   90.00
_cell.angle_gamma   90.00
#
_symmetry.space_group_name_H-M   'P 1'
#
loop_
_entity.id
_entity.type
_entity.pdbx_description
1 polymer ?
#
loop_
_entity_poly.entity_id
_entity_poly.type
_entity_poly.pdbx_seq_one_letter_code
_entity_poly.pdbx_strand_id
1 'polypeptide(L)' 'MIVTPERIDNALDRLAEIMVLMGDKGHIYLPIYERLEQELEQMQSADNKMSAVHARLKRSQDRKAGSLLA' A
#
# COMPACT_ATOMS: atom_id res chain seq x y z
N MET A 1 8.07 16.14 4.51
CA MET A 1 7.72 14.95 5.31
C MET A 1 7.13 13.93 4.36
N ILE A 2 7.75 12.75 4.18
CA ILE A 2 7.28 11.72 3.25
C ILE A 2 6.15 10.91 3.92
N VAL A 3 5.08 10.63 3.18
CA VAL A 3 3.99 9.74 3.60
C VAL A 3 4.38 8.31 3.21
N THR A 4 4.31 7.38 4.15
CA THR A 4 4.61 5.95 3.93
C THR A 4 3.40 5.09 4.28
N PRO A 5 3.29 3.86 3.76
CA PRO A 5 2.19 2.94 4.09
C PRO A 5 2.02 2.77 5.61
N GLU A 6 3.12 2.57 6.34
CA GLU A 6 3.09 2.35 7.79
C GLU A 6 2.54 3.57 8.54
N ARG A 7 2.80 4.77 8.03
CA ARG A 7 2.28 5.99 8.64
C ARG A 7 0.79 6.18 8.38
N ILE A 8 0.31 5.78 7.21
CA ILE A 8 -1.13 5.78 6.91
C ILE A 8 -1.83 4.73 7.79
N ASP A 9 -1.26 3.54 7.91
CA ASP A 9 -1.77 2.45 8.75
C ASP A 9 -1.91 2.89 10.22
N ASN A 10 -0.85 3.46 10.81
CA ASN A 10 -0.91 4.04 12.16
C ASN A 10 -1.94 5.18 12.30
N ALA A 11 -2.15 5.97 11.23
CA ALA A 11 -3.14 7.04 11.24
C ALA A 11 -4.57 6.50 11.18
N LEU A 12 -4.81 5.43 10.43
CA LEU A 12 -6.08 4.70 10.39
C LEU A 12 -6.43 4.12 11.76
N ASP A 13 -5.48 3.46 12.43
CA ASP A 13 -5.67 2.95 13.80
C ASP A 13 -6.09 4.06 14.75
N ARG A 14 -5.36 5.18 14.73
CA ARG A 14 -5.66 6.33 15.59
C ARG A 14 -7.02 6.96 15.27
N LEU A 15 -7.39 7.02 13.99
CA LEU A 15 -8.67 7.58 13.58
C LEU A 15 -9.83 6.67 14.01
N ALA A 16 -9.66 5.35 13.90
CA ALA A 16 -10.63 4.37 14.39
C ALA A 16 -10.84 4.50 15.91
N GLU A 17 -9.78 4.63 16.69
CA GLU A 17 -9.88 4.90 18.14
C GLU A 17 -10.73 6.14 18.43
N ILE A 18 -10.44 7.25 17.74
CA ILE A 18 -11.18 8.51 17.90
C ILE A 18 -12.66 8.34 17.52
N MET A 19 -12.93 7.69 16.39
CA MET A 19 -14.29 7.45 15.91
C MET A 19 -15.12 6.67 16.91
N VAL A 20 -14.57 5.60 17.49
CA VAL A 20 -15.23 4.80 18.51
C VAL A 20 -15.46 5.61 19.79
N LEU A 21 -14.46 6.37 20.25
CA LEU A 21 -14.56 7.19 21.45
C LEU A 21 -15.61 8.30 21.34
N MET A 22 -15.87 8.81 20.13
CA MET A 22 -16.87 9.86 19.91
C MET A 22 -18.29 9.31 19.66
N GLY A 23 -18.48 8.00 19.56
CA GLY A 23 -19.78 7.37 19.26
C GLY A 23 -20.38 7.90 17.95
N ASP A 24 -21.65 8.31 17.97
CA ASP A 24 -22.34 8.78 16.76
C ASP A 24 -21.66 9.97 16.09
N LYS A 25 -20.97 10.83 16.85
CA LYS A 25 -20.20 11.95 16.29
C LYS A 25 -18.96 11.48 15.52
N GLY A 26 -18.51 10.23 15.72
CA GLY A 26 -17.40 9.62 14.97
C GLY A 26 -17.63 9.53 13.47
N HIS A 27 -18.89 9.49 13.03
CA HIS A 27 -19.25 9.41 11.60
C HIS A 27 -18.69 10.57 10.76
N ILE A 28 -18.35 11.72 11.37
CA ILE A 28 -17.75 12.85 10.63
C ILE A 28 -16.40 12.50 10.02
N TYR A 29 -15.71 11.50 10.58
CA TYR A 29 -14.38 11.08 10.14
C TYR A 29 -14.43 9.98 9.08
N LEU A 30 -15.59 9.37 8.80
CA LEU A 30 -15.74 8.32 7.78
C LEU A 30 -15.12 8.71 6.44
N PRO A 31 -15.37 9.92 5.88
CA PRO A 31 -14.77 10.28 4.59
C PRO A 31 -13.25 10.34 4.60
N ILE A 32 -12.65 10.68 5.76
CA ILE A 32 -11.19 10.72 5.91
C ILE A 32 -10.64 9.30 6.05
N TYR A 33 -11.33 8.46 6.83
CA TYR A 33 -10.98 7.06 7.02
C TYR A 33 -10.96 6.30 5.69
N GLU A 34 -12.05 6.37 4.92
CA GLU A 34 -12.17 5.72 3.61
C GLU A 34 -11.08 6.16 2.64
N ARG A 35 -10.75 7.46 2.63
CA ARG A 35 -9.69 7.99 1.79
C ARG A 35 -8.32 7.42 2.16
N LEU A 36 -8.02 7.33 3.45
CA LEU A 36 -6.74 6.78 3.93
C LEU A 36 -6.63 5.28 3.62
N GLU A 37 -7.72 4.52 3.75
CA GLU A 37 -7.74 3.10 3.35
C GLU A 37 -7.43 2.94 1.85
N GLN A 38 -8.05 3.75 0.99
CA GLN A 38 -7.78 3.73 -0.45
C GLN A 38 -6.33 4.10 -0.78
N GLU A 39 -5.77 5.11 -0.11
CA GLU A 39 -4.37 5.52 -0.32
C GLU A 39 -3.41 4.40 0.13
N LEU A 40 -3.69 3.74 1.25
CA LEU A 40 -2.90 2.60 1.73
C LEU A 40 -2.91 1.43 0.73
N GLU A 41 -4.09 1.04 0.24
CA GLU A 41 -4.24 -0.03 -0.76
C GLU A 41 -3.49 0.31 -2.04
N GLN A 42 -3.58 1.56 -2.51
CA GLN A 42 -2.89 2.00 -3.72
C GLN A 42 -1.37 1.92 -3.57
N MET A 43 -0.81 2.33 -2.43
CA MET A 43 0.63 2.25 -2.17
C MET A 43 1.10 0.79 -2.15
N GLN A 44 0.43 -0.07 -1.39
CA GLN A 44 0.77 -1.49 -1.33
C GLN A 44 0.65 -2.17 -2.70
N SER A 45 -0.38 -1.83 -3.48
CA SER A 45 -0.57 -2.33 -4.84
C SER A 45 0.55 -1.89 -5.76
N ALA A 46 1.01 -0.64 -5.67
CA ALA A 46 2.12 -0.12 -6.46
C ALA A 46 3.43 -0.86 -6.13
N ASP A 47 3.74 -1.07 -4.85
CA ASP A 47 4.94 -1.78 -4.39
C ASP A 47 4.95 -3.24 -4.86
N ASN A 48 3.80 -3.92 -4.75
CA ASN A 48 3.63 -5.29 -5.24
C ASN A 48 3.81 -5.38 -6.76
N LYS A 49 3.23 -4.44 -7.52
CA LYS A 49 3.40 -4.37 -8.98
C LYS A 49 4.86 -4.15 -9.34
N MET A 50 5.57 -3.27 -8.64
CA MET A 50 6.97 -2.99 -8.92
C MET A 50 7.86 -4.21 -8.63
N SER A 51 7.61 -4.89 -7.52
CA SER A 51 8.26 -6.16 -7.19
C SER A 51 8.02 -7.23 -8.28
N ALA A 52 6.80 -7.32 -8.80
CA ALA A 52 6.46 -8.23 -9.90
C ALA A 52 7.18 -7.85 -11.21
N VAL A 53 7.32 -6.56 -11.51
CA VAL A 53 8.09 -6.06 -12.65
C VAL A 53 9.57 -6.45 -12.54
N HIS A 54 10.18 -6.26 -11.38
CA HIS A 54 11.57 -6.67 -11.12
C HIS A 54 11.75 -8.19 -11.28
N ALA A 55 10.85 -8.99 -10.72
CA ALA A 55 10.89 -10.45 -10.86
C ALA A 55 10.74 -10.89 -12.34
N ARG A 56 9.86 -10.23 -13.09
CA ARG A 56 9.69 -10.49 -14.53
C ARG A 56 10.94 -10.15 -15.33
N LEU A 57 11.59 -9.03 -15.02
CA LEU A 57 12.83 -8.61 -15.67
C LEU A 57 13.94 -9.64 -15.41
N LYS A 58 14.14 -10.06 -14.16
CA LYS A 58 15.12 -11.09 -13.78
C LYS A 58 14.90 -12.39 -14.57
N ARG A 59 13.68 -12.93 -14.57
CA ARG A 59 13.35 -14.12 -15.38
C ARG A 59 13.64 -13.94 -16.87
N SER A 60 13.44 -12.73 -17.40
CA SER A 60 13.75 -12.46 -18.82
C SER A 60 15.25 -12.42 -19.09
N GLN A 61 16.06 -11.95 -18.15
CA GLN A 61 17.51 -11.94 -18.26
C GLN A 61 18.08 -13.36 -18.14
N ASP A 62 17.58 -14.14 -17.18
CA ASP A 62 18.00 -15.54 -16.98
C ASP A 62 17.74 -16.39 -18.23
N ARG A 63 16.58 -16.22 -18.89
CA ARG A 63 16.28 -16.90 -20.17
C ARG A 63 17.26 -16.52 -21.28
N LYS A 64 17.61 -15.23 -21.39
CA LYS A 64 18.57 -14.77 -22.41
C LYS A 64 19.97 -15.31 -22.14
N ALA A 65 20.41 -15.32 -20.89
CA ALA A 65 21.70 -15.87 -20.49
C ALA A 65 21.78 -17.38 -20.75
N GLY A 66 20.72 -18.13 -20.44
CA GLY A 66 20.63 -19.57 -20.71
C GLY A 66 20.61 -19.91 -22.21
N SER A 67 20.03 -19.06 -23.06
CA SER A 67 20.05 -19.27 -24.51
C SER A 67 21.34 -18.84 -25.20
N LEU A 68 22.27 -18.19 -24.49
CA LEU A 68 23.59 -17.78 -24.99
C LEU A 68 24.68 -18.81 -24.67
N LEU A 69 24.39 -19.76 -23.79
CA LEU A 69 25.30 -20.81 -23.34
C LEU A 69 24.90 -22.21 -23.84
N ALA A 70 23.80 -22.32 -24.59
CA ALA A 70 23.32 -23.53 -25.27
C ALA A 70 23.53 -23.40 -26.78
#